data_AF-A0AAV8YQ43-F1
#
_entry.id   AF-A0AAV8YQ43-F1
#
_cell.length_a   1.000
_cell.length_b   1.000
_cell.length_c   1.000
_cell.angle_alpha   90.00
_cell.angle_beta   90.00
_cell.angle_gamma   90.00
#
_symmetry.space_group_name_H-M   'P 1'
#
loop_
_entity.id
_entity.type
_entity.pdbx_description
1 polymer ?
#
loop_
_entity_poly.entity_id
_entity_poly.type
_entity_poly.pdbx_seq_one_letter_code
_entity_poly.pdbx_strand_id
1 'polypeptide(L)'
;IPPPQSQHVKRGLARTVSGKNSVTLLSGQTLYIILDIGNFVNNKQITANKLDVINSLWVPPPTHMFPLLAKYDDKKVKLRFRHKWLIEFKWLSYSAKENGAFCKCCVFFATTGGVNSQTLGALVKTKMDNWKKAKEIFNSHQSRQFHKESISAYENLAKIKEGVQESVIDLIDENRKKQVAQNRAKIKPIIEAVLVVERKCHLEDIEIPEN
;
A
#
# COMPACT_ATOMS: atom_id res chain seq x y z
N ILE A 1 53.77 -20.67 2.20
CA ILE A 1 53.32 -20.69 0.78
C ILE A 1 53.39 -19.26 0.25
N PRO A 2 54.44 -18.89 -0.51
CA PRO A 2 54.53 -17.59 -1.19
C PRO A 2 53.99 -17.64 -2.65
N PRO A 3 53.59 -16.48 -3.24
CA PRO A 3 53.22 -16.28 -4.65
C PRO A 3 54.48 -15.88 -5.50
N PRO A 4 54.48 -15.61 -6.83
CA PRO A 4 53.59 -14.77 -7.68
C PRO A 4 53.06 -15.54 -8.93
N GLN A 5 52.50 -15.01 -10.04
CA GLN A 5 52.26 -13.67 -10.65
C GLN A 5 50.76 -13.55 -11.04
N SER A 6 50.08 -12.41 -11.29
CA SER A 6 50.37 -11.09 -11.90
C SER A 6 50.36 -11.04 -13.44
N GLN A 7 49.23 -10.61 -14.04
CA GLN A 7 49.23 -9.73 -15.22
C GLN A 7 48.09 -8.68 -15.14
N HIS A 8 48.50 -7.40 -15.12
CA HIS A 8 47.70 -6.23 -15.51
C HIS A 8 47.26 -6.33 -17.01
N VAL A 9 46.44 -5.49 -17.65
CA VAL A 9 45.89 -4.12 -17.44
C VAL A 9 44.52 -4.08 -18.21
N LYS A 10 43.51 -3.27 -17.88
CA LYS A 10 43.34 -1.88 -18.39
C LYS A 10 42.19 -1.15 -17.68
N ARG A 11 42.38 0.15 -17.47
CA ARG A 11 41.37 1.10 -16.98
C ARG A 11 40.37 1.46 -18.08
N GLY A 12 39.11 1.65 -17.71
CA GLY A 12 38.09 2.33 -18.51
C GLY A 12 37.19 3.17 -17.60
N LEU A 13 37.42 4.49 -17.57
CA LEU A 13 36.58 5.42 -16.82
C LEU A 13 35.60 6.07 -17.81
N ALA A 14 34.29 5.88 -17.62
CA ALA A 14 33.26 6.57 -18.38
C ALA A 14 32.17 7.10 -17.44
N ARG A 15 31.67 8.31 -17.75
CA ARG A 15 30.87 9.15 -16.87
C ARG A 15 29.36 9.06 -17.19
N THR A 16 28.56 9.09 -16.12
CA THR A 16 27.24 9.75 -15.97
C THR A 16 26.14 9.66 -17.04
N VAL A 17 24.94 9.34 -16.55
CA VAL A 17 23.62 9.83 -16.98
C VAL A 17 23.07 9.33 -18.32
N SER A 18 22.02 8.51 -18.23
CA SER A 18 20.72 8.87 -18.81
C SER A 18 19.61 8.15 -18.07
N GLY A 19 18.66 8.90 -17.53
CA GLY A 19 17.49 8.33 -16.87
C GLY A 19 16.50 7.80 -17.91
N LYS A 20 15.99 6.59 -17.70
CA LYS A 20 14.73 6.16 -18.30
C LYS A 20 13.80 5.71 -17.19
N ASN A 21 13.01 6.67 -16.69
CA ASN A 21 11.79 6.40 -15.94
C ASN A 21 10.79 5.72 -16.88
N SER A 22 11.02 4.45 -17.19
CA SER A 22 10.01 3.60 -17.79
C SER A 22 9.00 3.28 -16.69
N VAL A 23 7.98 4.14 -16.56
CA VAL A 23 6.72 3.75 -15.91
C VAL A 23 6.07 2.73 -16.83
N THR A 24 6.61 1.52 -16.82
CA THR A 24 6.12 0.41 -17.62
C THR A 24 4.68 0.15 -17.19
N LEU A 25 3.75 0.29 -18.13
CA LEU A 25 2.33 0.09 -17.89
C LEU A 25 2.13 -1.34 -17.34
N LEU A 26 1.95 -1.45 -16.03
CA LEU A 26 1.94 -2.74 -15.35
C LEU A 26 0.72 -3.52 -15.84
N SER A 27 0.96 -4.65 -16.50
CA SER A 27 -0.11 -5.59 -16.82
C SER A 27 -0.88 -5.97 -15.54
N GLY A 28 -2.15 -6.35 -15.65
CA GLY A 28 -2.94 -6.77 -14.49
C GLY A 28 -2.30 -7.89 -13.67
N GLN A 29 -1.38 -8.66 -14.26
CA GLN A 29 -0.57 -9.67 -13.57
C GLN A 29 0.56 -9.08 -12.70
N THR A 30 1.15 -7.94 -13.05
CA THR A 30 2.19 -7.32 -12.22
C THR A 30 1.58 -6.51 -11.06
N LEU A 31 0.39 -5.94 -11.27
CA LEU A 31 -0.29 -5.11 -10.27
C LEU A 31 -0.69 -5.92 -9.01
N TYR A 32 -1.18 -7.16 -9.16
CA TYR A 32 -1.54 -7.99 -8.00
C TYR A 32 -0.33 -8.35 -7.14
N ILE A 33 0.86 -8.52 -7.74
CA ILE A 33 2.08 -8.90 -7.03
C ILE A 33 2.54 -7.77 -6.10
N ILE A 34 2.43 -6.51 -6.56
CA ILE A 34 2.89 -5.33 -5.81
C ILE A 34 1.87 -4.95 -4.72
N LEU A 35 0.57 -4.96 -5.05
CA LEU A 35 -0.51 -4.47 -4.19
C LEU A 35 -1.19 -5.59 -3.37
N ASP A 36 -0.56 -6.77 -3.27
CA ASP A 36 -0.95 -7.84 -2.36
C ASP A 36 -0.77 -7.39 -0.89
N ILE A 37 -1.80 -7.57 -0.05
CA ILE A 37 -1.75 -7.14 1.35
C ILE A 37 -0.61 -7.79 2.17
N GLY A 38 -0.17 -8.99 1.80
CA GLY A 38 0.96 -9.70 2.39
C GLY A 38 2.31 -8.98 2.26
N ASN A 39 2.43 -7.98 1.37
CA ASN A 39 3.61 -7.12 1.29
C ASN A 39 3.66 -6.02 2.37
N PHE A 40 2.52 -5.71 2.99
CA PHE A 40 2.38 -4.64 3.98
C PHE A 40 2.31 -5.16 5.42
N VAL A 41 2.13 -6.48 5.59
CA VAL A 41 2.23 -7.14 6.90
C VAL A 41 3.61 -6.88 7.49
N ASN A 42 3.65 -6.43 8.75
CA ASN A 42 4.84 -5.99 9.49
C ASN A 42 5.56 -4.73 8.98
N ASN A 43 5.13 -4.10 7.89
CA ASN A 43 5.76 -2.88 7.41
C ASN A 43 5.32 -1.64 8.23
N LYS A 44 6.11 -1.30 9.26
CA LYS A 44 5.88 -0.11 10.10
C LYS A 44 6.18 1.22 9.39
N GLN A 45 6.87 1.22 8.24
CA GLN A 45 7.38 2.44 7.60
C GLN A 45 6.34 3.17 6.73
N ILE A 46 5.17 2.58 6.48
CA ILE A 46 4.10 3.24 5.73
C ILE A 46 3.34 4.16 6.68
N THR A 47 3.88 5.36 6.89
CA THR A 47 3.27 6.44 7.69
C THR A 47 2.56 7.45 6.81
N ALA A 48 3.27 8.00 5.81
CA ALA A 48 2.66 8.70 4.69
C ALA A 48 1.89 7.72 3.79
N ASN A 49 0.78 8.18 3.21
CA ASN A 49 0.00 7.49 2.17
C ASN A 49 -0.65 6.15 2.55
N LYS A 50 -0.82 5.82 3.85
CA LYS A 50 -1.55 4.61 4.31
C LYS A 50 -2.88 4.42 3.57
N LEU A 51 -3.64 5.49 3.41
CA LEU A 51 -4.97 5.47 2.79
C LEU A 51 -4.92 5.16 1.29
N ASP A 52 -3.96 5.74 0.55
CA ASP A 52 -3.73 5.42 -0.86
C ASP A 52 -3.37 3.95 -1.06
N VAL A 53 -2.49 3.42 -0.21
CA VAL A 53 -2.10 2.00 -0.26
C VAL A 53 -3.32 1.10 0.02
N ILE A 54 -4.11 1.39 1.07
CA ILE A 54 -5.32 0.62 1.42
C ILE A 54 -6.35 0.63 0.29
N ASN A 55 -6.56 1.78 -0.35
CA ASN A 55 -7.52 1.93 -1.45
C ASN A 55 -7.03 1.32 -2.76
N SER A 56 -5.71 1.18 -2.92
CA SER A 56 -5.08 0.55 -4.08
C SER A 56 -4.85 -0.96 -3.91
N LEU A 57 -5.11 -1.53 -2.73
CA LEU A 57 -4.91 -2.97 -2.48
C LEU A 57 -5.62 -3.82 -3.54
N TRP A 58 -4.91 -4.84 -4.03
CA TRP A 58 -5.48 -5.78 -4.98
C TRP A 58 -6.66 -6.54 -4.37
N VAL A 59 -7.79 -6.54 -5.07
CA VAL A 59 -8.98 -7.34 -4.74
C VAL A 59 -9.12 -8.44 -5.79
N PRO A 60 -9.15 -9.73 -5.39
CA PRO A 60 -9.35 -10.82 -6.33
C PRO A 60 -10.71 -10.70 -7.03
N PRO A 61 -10.79 -10.79 -8.38
CA PRO A 61 -12.07 -10.74 -9.09
C PRO A 61 -12.98 -11.93 -8.71
N PRO A 62 -14.29 -11.88 -8.98
CA PRO A 62 -15.21 -12.98 -8.72
C PRO A 62 -14.82 -14.31 -9.40
N THR A 63 -14.12 -14.22 -10.53
CA THR A 63 -13.58 -15.34 -11.31
C THR A 63 -12.25 -15.91 -10.76
N HIS A 64 -11.69 -15.32 -9.69
CA HIS A 64 -10.41 -15.77 -9.14
C HIS A 64 -10.51 -17.16 -8.51
N MET A 65 -9.67 -18.08 -8.99
CA MET A 65 -9.64 -19.47 -8.53
C MET A 65 -8.79 -19.63 -7.27
N PHE A 66 -9.41 -19.40 -6.11
CA PHE A 66 -8.76 -19.59 -4.81
C PHE A 66 -8.21 -21.02 -4.63
N PRO A 67 -6.95 -21.19 -4.19
CA PRO A 67 -6.34 -22.49 -3.95
C PRO A 67 -7.14 -23.38 -3.00
N LEU A 68 -7.09 -24.69 -3.25
CA LEU A 68 -7.62 -25.68 -2.34
C LEU A 68 -6.64 -25.93 -1.19
N LEU A 69 -7.13 -25.77 0.03
CA LEU A 69 -6.40 -26.11 1.24
C LEU A 69 -6.83 -27.51 1.69
N ALA A 70 -5.90 -28.46 1.59
CA ALA A 70 -6.02 -29.76 2.23
C ALA A 70 -5.41 -29.65 3.63
N LYS A 71 -6.20 -29.90 4.69
CA LYS A 71 -5.70 -30.08 6.06
C LYS A 71 -6.07 -31.49 6.54
N TYR A 72 -5.08 -32.16 7.12
CA TYR A 72 -5.05 -33.44 7.85
C TYR A 72 -6.19 -34.47 7.65
N ASP A 73 -5.73 -35.62 7.14
CA ASP A 73 -6.22 -37.01 7.15
C ASP A 73 -7.67 -37.43 6.91
N ASP A 74 -7.77 -38.62 6.28
CA ASP A 74 -8.91 -39.49 5.91
C ASP A 74 -10.13 -38.85 5.23
N LYS A 75 -10.64 -37.72 5.74
CA LYS A 75 -11.78 -37.00 5.18
C LYS A 75 -11.30 -35.72 4.53
N LYS A 76 -10.84 -35.83 3.28
CA LYS A 76 -10.33 -34.73 2.42
C LYS A 76 -11.37 -33.62 2.16
N VAL A 77 -11.70 -32.81 3.17
CA VAL A 77 -12.56 -31.63 3.02
C VAL A 77 -11.77 -30.55 2.30
N LYS A 78 -11.90 -30.51 0.97
CA LYS A 78 -11.29 -29.55 0.07
C LYS A 78 -11.89 -28.15 0.28
N LEU A 79 -11.41 -27.42 1.28
CA LEU A 79 -11.83 -26.05 1.58
C LEU A 79 -11.02 -25.03 0.78
N ARG A 80 -11.63 -23.88 0.50
CA ARG A 80 -10.96 -22.71 -0.11
C ARG A 80 -11.58 -21.43 0.42
N PHE A 81 -10.86 -20.31 0.25
CA PHE A 81 -11.42 -18.99 0.45
C PHE A 81 -12.63 -18.77 -0.47
N ARG A 82 -13.66 -18.05 0.02
CA ARG A 82 -14.88 -17.74 -0.76
C ARG A 82 -14.94 -16.26 -1.05
N HIS A 83 -14.94 -15.87 -2.34
CA HIS A 83 -15.00 -14.46 -2.78
C HIS A 83 -16.07 -13.64 -2.04
N LYS A 84 -17.26 -14.23 -1.79
CA LYS A 84 -18.35 -13.58 -1.05
C LYS A 84 -17.97 -13.00 0.32
N TRP A 85 -16.93 -13.50 0.98
CA TRP A 85 -16.44 -12.94 2.24
C TRP A 85 -15.83 -11.55 2.07
N LEU A 86 -15.28 -11.19 0.90
CA LEU A 86 -14.83 -9.82 0.59
C LEU A 86 -16.01 -8.85 0.45
N ILE A 87 -17.17 -9.37 0.01
CA ILE A 87 -18.41 -8.60 -0.11
C ILE A 87 -19.05 -8.42 1.27
N GLU A 88 -19.07 -9.48 2.08
CA GLU A 88 -19.66 -9.52 3.44
C GLU A 88 -18.83 -8.72 4.46
N PHE A 89 -17.50 -8.81 4.40
CA PHE A 89 -16.58 -8.16 5.33
C PHE A 89 -15.68 -7.16 4.58
N LYS A 90 -16.10 -5.89 4.44
CA LYS A 90 -15.39 -4.88 3.63
C LYS A 90 -13.94 -4.56 4.08
N TRP A 91 -13.62 -4.88 5.33
CA TRP A 91 -12.28 -4.77 5.92
C TRP A 91 -11.36 -5.94 5.55
N LEU A 92 -11.91 -7.05 5.05
CA LEU A 92 -11.19 -8.25 4.68
C LEU A 92 -10.46 -8.05 3.35
N SER A 93 -9.20 -8.48 3.30
CA SER A 93 -8.41 -8.59 2.08
C SER A 93 -7.77 -9.96 2.01
N TYR A 94 -7.62 -10.50 0.80
CA TYR A 94 -6.98 -11.78 0.55
C TYR A 94 -5.59 -11.53 -0.03
N SER A 95 -4.61 -12.27 0.47
CA SER A 95 -3.26 -12.33 -0.07
C SER A 95 -3.13 -13.60 -0.91
N ALA A 96 -2.87 -13.44 -2.20
CA ALA A 96 -2.51 -14.54 -3.09
C ALA A 96 -1.11 -15.06 -2.79
N LYS A 97 -0.18 -14.16 -2.46
CA LYS A 97 1.19 -14.47 -2.02
C LYS A 97 1.21 -15.42 -0.82
N GLU A 98 0.41 -15.12 0.20
CA GLU A 98 0.33 -15.92 1.43
C GLU A 98 -0.68 -17.08 1.35
N ASN A 99 -1.58 -17.08 0.37
CA ASN A 99 -2.78 -17.94 0.33
C ASN A 99 -3.59 -17.85 1.64
N GLY A 100 -3.95 -16.62 2.03
CA GLY A 100 -4.62 -16.37 3.30
C GLY A 100 -5.21 -14.98 3.43
N ALA A 101 -6.08 -14.80 4.42
CA ALA A 101 -6.82 -13.57 4.63
C ALA A 101 -6.20 -12.68 5.72
N PHE A 102 -6.40 -11.37 5.56
CA PHE A 102 -5.95 -10.30 6.46
C PHE A 102 -7.05 -9.23 6.61
N CYS A 103 -6.98 -8.42 7.66
CA CYS A 103 -7.80 -7.23 7.84
C CYS A 103 -6.97 -6.00 7.45
N LYS A 104 -7.39 -5.28 6.39
CA LYS A 104 -6.63 -4.14 5.87
C LYS A 104 -6.44 -3.04 6.92
N CYS A 105 -7.48 -2.65 7.62
CA CYS A 105 -7.39 -1.60 8.63
C CYS A 105 -6.47 -2.03 9.79
N CYS A 106 -6.59 -3.26 10.29
CA CYS A 106 -5.71 -3.74 11.37
C CYS A 106 -4.24 -3.86 10.92
N VAL A 107 -3.94 -4.26 9.68
CA VAL A 107 -2.55 -4.34 9.17
C VAL A 107 -1.85 -2.98 9.21
N PHE A 108 -2.57 -1.89 8.88
CA PHE A 108 -2.00 -0.54 8.82
C PHE A 108 -2.15 0.29 10.12
N PHE A 109 -3.13 0.01 10.97
CA PHE A 109 -3.45 0.83 12.15
C PHE A 109 -3.35 0.12 13.51
N ALA A 110 -3.43 -1.22 13.59
CA ALA A 110 -3.36 -1.89 14.88
C ALA A 110 -1.91 -1.92 15.41
N THR A 111 -1.70 -1.36 16.59
CA THR A 111 -0.42 -1.33 17.30
C THR A 111 -0.29 -2.48 18.30
N THR A 112 -1.35 -2.76 19.06
CA THR A 112 -1.44 -3.84 20.06
C THR A 112 -2.77 -4.60 19.93
N GLY A 113 -2.85 -5.78 20.54
CA GLY A 113 -4.07 -6.59 20.62
C GLY A 113 -5.13 -6.10 21.62
N GLY A 114 -5.00 -4.87 22.14
CA GLY A 114 -5.87 -4.32 23.19
C GLY A 114 -5.31 -4.55 24.59
N VAL A 115 -6.15 -5.09 25.49
CA VAL A 115 -5.85 -5.27 26.92
C VAL A 115 -4.54 -6.03 27.13
N ASN A 116 -3.71 -5.56 28.07
CA ASN A 116 -2.39 -6.10 28.40
C ASN A 116 -1.41 -6.20 27.22
N SER A 117 -1.58 -5.37 26.18
CA SER A 117 -0.70 -5.31 25.01
C SER A 117 -0.47 -6.66 24.31
N GLN A 118 -1.51 -7.52 24.29
CA GLN A 118 -1.45 -8.84 23.65
C GLN A 118 -0.91 -8.76 22.21
N THR A 119 -0.18 -9.79 21.79
CA THR A 119 0.37 -9.85 20.44
C THR A 119 -0.74 -9.96 19.40
N LEU A 120 -0.66 -9.12 18.37
CA LEU A 120 -1.54 -9.20 17.21
C LEU A 120 -1.30 -10.52 16.48
N GLY A 121 -2.36 -11.29 16.22
CA GLY A 121 -2.27 -12.64 15.67
C GLY A 121 -2.83 -12.76 14.25
N ALA A 122 -3.66 -13.78 14.03
CA ALA A 122 -4.32 -14.04 12.76
C ALA A 122 -5.12 -12.82 12.27
N LEU A 123 -5.17 -12.66 10.94
CA LEU A 123 -5.70 -11.50 10.20
C LEU A 123 -4.86 -10.22 10.30
N VAL A 124 -3.77 -10.16 11.09
CA VAL A 124 -2.99 -8.93 11.28
C VAL A 124 -1.49 -9.13 11.11
N LYS A 125 -0.92 -10.08 11.87
CA LYS A 125 0.51 -10.44 11.81
C LYS A 125 0.75 -11.76 11.12
N THR A 126 -0.22 -12.67 11.22
CA THR A 126 -0.23 -13.94 10.54
C THR A 126 -1.48 -14.06 9.69
N LYS A 127 -1.37 -14.81 8.58
CA LYS A 127 -2.50 -15.09 7.69
C LYS A 127 -3.57 -15.92 8.40
N MET A 128 -4.83 -15.68 8.05
CA MET A 128 -5.93 -16.58 8.41
C MET A 128 -6.22 -17.50 7.22
N ASP A 129 -6.07 -18.81 7.43
CA ASP A 129 -6.33 -19.86 6.43
C ASP A 129 -7.34 -20.92 6.91
N ASN A 130 -7.91 -20.76 8.11
CA ASN A 130 -8.86 -21.70 8.71
C ASN A 130 -10.27 -21.51 8.13
N TRP A 131 -10.44 -21.96 6.89
CA TRP A 131 -11.69 -21.87 6.14
C TRP A 131 -12.87 -22.60 6.80
N LYS A 132 -12.63 -23.57 7.69
CA LYS A 132 -13.69 -24.30 8.42
C LYS A 132 -14.42 -23.39 9.41
N LYS A 133 -13.70 -22.45 10.05
CA LYS A 133 -14.21 -21.50 11.04
C LYS A 133 -14.19 -20.04 10.56
N ALA A 134 -14.07 -19.79 9.25
CA ALA A 134 -13.84 -18.45 8.70
C ALA A 134 -14.82 -17.39 9.23
N LYS A 135 -16.14 -17.63 9.17
CA LYS A 135 -17.16 -16.68 9.67
C LYS A 135 -17.09 -16.45 11.18
N GLU A 136 -16.86 -17.50 11.96
CA GLU A 136 -16.66 -17.42 13.42
C GLU A 136 -15.46 -16.52 13.74
N ILE A 137 -14.34 -16.73 13.03
CA ILE A 137 -13.10 -15.95 13.17
C ILE A 137 -13.31 -14.50 12.71
N PHE A 138 -14.02 -14.24 11.61
CA PHE A 138 -14.29 -12.88 11.13
C PHE A 138 -15.19 -12.10 12.11
N ASN A 139 -16.27 -12.73 12.58
CA ASN A 139 -17.17 -12.14 13.58
C ASN A 139 -16.47 -11.90 14.92
N SER A 140 -15.61 -12.84 15.36
CA SER A 140 -14.75 -12.68 16.54
C SER A 140 -13.66 -11.63 16.34
N HIS A 141 -13.20 -11.37 15.12
CA HIS A 141 -12.20 -10.35 14.84
C HIS A 141 -12.82 -8.95 14.88
N GLN A 142 -13.95 -8.74 14.19
CA GLN A 142 -14.57 -7.41 14.10
C GLN A 142 -15.15 -6.91 15.43
N SER A 143 -15.46 -7.80 16.38
CA SER A 143 -15.89 -7.42 17.72
C SER A 143 -14.76 -6.93 18.63
N ARG A 144 -13.48 -7.19 18.28
CA ARG A 144 -12.31 -6.81 19.09
C ARG A 144 -12.08 -5.31 19.09
N GLN A 145 -11.60 -4.81 20.23
CA GLN A 145 -11.40 -3.38 20.43
C GLN A 145 -10.39 -2.77 19.44
N PHE A 146 -9.21 -3.37 19.27
CA PHE A 146 -8.21 -2.90 18.30
C PHE A 146 -8.71 -2.87 16.85
N HIS A 147 -9.70 -3.71 16.50
CA HIS A 147 -10.31 -3.68 15.18
C HIS A 147 -11.14 -2.41 15.02
N LYS A 148 -12.04 -2.13 15.97
CA LYS A 148 -12.86 -0.92 15.97
C LYS A 148 -12.00 0.34 15.93
N GLU A 149 -10.95 0.40 16.76
CA GLU A 149 -9.98 1.49 16.77
C GLU A 149 -9.25 1.64 15.43
N SER A 150 -8.88 0.52 14.78
CA SER A 150 -8.27 0.54 13.45
C SER A 150 -9.23 1.03 12.35
N ILE A 151 -10.53 0.72 12.47
CA ILE A 151 -11.57 1.26 11.57
C ILE A 151 -11.73 2.76 11.79
N SER A 152 -11.88 3.22 13.03
CA SER A 152 -12.01 4.66 13.33
C SER A 152 -10.77 5.46 12.93
N ALA A 153 -9.56 4.90 13.09
CA ALA A 153 -8.32 5.53 12.62
C ALA A 153 -8.27 5.66 11.09
N TYR A 154 -8.74 4.64 10.36
CA TYR A 154 -8.89 4.67 8.90
C TYR A 154 -9.92 5.72 8.46
N GLU A 155 -11.11 5.75 9.08
CA GLU A 155 -12.19 6.70 8.75
C GLU A 155 -11.79 8.16 9.05
N ASN A 156 -11.12 8.40 10.17
CA ASN A 156 -10.61 9.73 10.51
C ASN A 156 -9.54 10.19 9.50
N LEU A 157 -8.64 9.29 9.08
CA LEU A 157 -7.65 9.61 8.05
C LEU A 157 -8.30 9.91 6.69
N ALA A 158 -9.40 9.22 6.36
CA ALA A 158 -10.19 9.50 5.15
C ALA A 158 -10.82 10.90 5.19
N LYS A 159 -11.53 11.25 6.27
CA LYS A 159 -12.13 12.58 6.45
C LYS A 159 -11.10 13.70 6.41
N ILE A 160 -9.90 13.48 6.98
CA ILE A 160 -8.80 14.46 6.92
C ILE A 160 -8.29 14.62 5.49
N LYS A 161 -8.15 13.54 4.73
CA LYS A 161 -7.69 13.61 3.33
C LYS A 161 -8.73 14.25 2.41
N GLU A 162 -10.00 14.01 2.65
CA GLU A 162 -11.14 14.60 1.91
C GLU A 162 -11.39 16.07 2.29
N GLY A 163 -10.71 16.60 3.30
CA GLY A 163 -10.90 17.98 3.80
C GLY A 163 -12.17 18.18 4.62
N VAL A 164 -12.86 17.08 4.98
CA VAL A 164 -14.10 17.08 5.78
C VAL A 164 -13.81 17.33 7.27
N GLN A 165 -12.61 16.98 7.73
CA GLN A 165 -12.18 17.12 9.12
C GLN A 165 -10.74 17.65 9.19
N GLU A 166 -10.45 18.50 10.18
CA GLU A 166 -9.09 18.99 10.41
C GLU A 166 -8.21 17.93 11.10
N SER A 167 -6.91 17.96 10.83
CA SER A 167 -5.96 17.15 11.61
C SER A 167 -5.78 17.75 13.01
N VAL A 168 -5.48 16.89 13.99
CA VAL A 168 -5.22 17.34 15.38
C VAL A 168 -4.07 18.35 15.43
N ILE A 169 -3.09 18.23 14.53
CA ILE A 169 -1.95 19.16 14.45
C ILE A 169 -2.41 20.53 13.93
N ASP A 170 -3.37 20.58 13.00
CA ASP A 170 -3.92 21.84 12.45
C ASP A 170 -4.88 22.53 13.42
N LEU A 171 -5.57 21.76 14.27
CA LEU A 171 -6.43 22.28 15.35
C LEU A 171 -5.61 22.90 16.49
N ILE A 172 -4.48 22.30 16.85
CA ILE A 172 -3.61 22.80 17.94
C ILE A 172 -2.72 23.96 17.47
N ASP A 173 -2.29 23.96 16.20
CA ASP A 173 -1.35 24.93 15.64
C ASP A 173 -1.96 25.68 14.44
N GLU A 174 -2.90 26.57 14.76
CA GLU A 174 -3.50 27.49 13.77
C GLU A 174 -2.46 28.36 13.05
N ASN A 175 -1.35 28.69 13.72
CA ASN A 175 -0.31 29.57 13.14
C ASN A 175 0.43 28.84 12.03
N ARG A 176 0.84 27.58 12.24
CA ARG A 176 1.38 26.73 11.17
C ARG A 176 0.34 26.48 10.07
N LYS A 177 -0.94 26.27 10.41
CA LYS A 177 -2.02 26.16 9.40
C LYS A 177 -2.11 27.41 8.52
N LYS A 178 -2.13 28.61 9.12
CA LYS A 178 -2.11 29.91 8.42
C LYS A 178 -0.86 30.07 7.56
N GLN A 179 0.33 29.73 8.07
CA GLN A 179 1.59 29.79 7.31
C GLN A 179 1.60 28.81 6.12
N VAL A 180 1.13 27.58 6.29
CA VAL A 180 1.02 26.59 5.20
C VAL A 180 0.06 27.08 4.12
N ALA A 181 -1.08 27.66 4.48
CA ALA A 181 -2.03 28.24 3.53
C ALA A 181 -1.42 29.42 2.75
N GLN A 182 -0.75 30.35 3.44
CA GLN A 182 -0.04 31.47 2.81
C GLN A 182 1.09 31.01 1.89
N ASN A 183 1.87 30.00 2.28
CA ASN A 183 2.96 29.46 1.48
C ASN A 183 2.42 28.74 0.22
N ARG A 184 1.33 27.97 0.33
CA ARG A 184 0.64 27.38 -0.84
C ARG A 184 0.14 28.46 -1.81
N ALA A 185 -0.45 29.54 -1.29
CA ALA A 185 -0.90 30.67 -2.11
C ALA A 185 0.25 31.38 -2.85
N LYS A 186 1.43 31.51 -2.22
CA LYS A 186 2.65 32.07 -2.85
C LYS A 186 3.28 31.12 -3.88
N ILE A 187 3.24 29.81 -3.65
CA ILE A 187 3.86 28.81 -4.55
C ILE A 187 3.02 28.59 -5.81
N LYS A 188 1.68 28.65 -5.72
CA LYS A 188 0.76 28.46 -6.84
C LYS A 188 1.14 29.26 -8.11
N PRO A 189 1.31 30.60 -8.08
CA PRO A 189 1.66 31.36 -9.29
C PRO A 189 3.06 31.03 -9.84
N ILE A 190 3.99 30.55 -9.01
CA ILE A 190 5.32 30.12 -9.46
C ILE A 190 5.19 28.83 -10.29
N ILE A 191 4.39 27.86 -9.82
CA ILE A 191 4.10 26.64 -10.58
C ILE A 191 3.37 26.97 -11.88
N GLU A 192 2.38 27.87 -11.84
CA GLU A 192 1.65 28.31 -13.04
C GLU A 192 2.58 28.98 -14.06
N ALA A 193 3.53 29.81 -13.62
CA ALA A 193 4.53 30.43 -14.48
C ALA A 193 5.46 29.39 -15.14
N VAL A 194 5.98 28.41 -14.39
CA VAL A 194 6.82 27.32 -14.94
C VAL A 194 6.04 26.53 -15.99
N LEU A 195 4.79 26.13 -15.70
CA LEU A 195 3.93 25.41 -16.65
C LEU A 195 3.56 26.23 -17.90
N VAL A 196 3.62 27.57 -17.85
CA VAL A 196 3.44 28.42 -19.04
C VAL A 196 4.72 28.45 -19.87
N VAL A 197 5.89 28.56 -19.23
CA VAL A 197 7.20 28.53 -19.92
C VAL A 197 7.41 27.18 -20.62
N GLU A 198 7.19 26.05 -19.93
CA GLU A 198 7.31 24.71 -20.52
C GLU A 198 6.43 24.54 -21.77
N ARG A 199 5.16 24.96 -21.71
CA ARG A 199 4.24 24.91 -22.85
C ARG A 199 4.66 25.82 -24.00
N LYS A 200 5.28 26.97 -23.73
CA LYS A 200 5.74 27.87 -24.79
C LYS A 200 6.97 27.32 -25.52
N CYS A 201 7.98 26.87 -24.79
CA CYS A 201 9.17 26.26 -25.39
C CYS A 201 8.80 25.05 -26.27
N HIS A 202 7.87 24.21 -25.81
CA HIS A 202 7.44 23.02 -26.56
C HIS A 202 6.62 23.32 -27.82
N LEU A 203 6.14 24.56 -28.00
CA LEU A 203 5.52 25.03 -29.24
C LEU A 203 6.55 25.64 -30.19
N GLU A 204 7.53 26.38 -29.66
CA GLU A 204 8.65 26.95 -30.43
C GLU A 204 9.52 25.85 -31.08
N ASP A 205 9.64 24.67 -30.44
CA ASP A 205 10.31 23.48 -31.01
C ASP A 205 9.57 22.86 -32.22
N ILE A 206 8.28 23.18 -32.44
CA ILE A 206 7.43 22.61 -33.51
C ILE A 206 7.43 23.50 -34.76
N GLU A 207 7.75 24.79 -34.64
CA GLU A 207 7.64 25.77 -35.72
C GLU A 207 8.91 25.94 -36.58
N ILE A 208 9.97 25.16 -36.36
CA ILE A 208 11.16 25.16 -37.23
C ILE A 208 10.86 24.35 -38.51
N PRO A 209 10.72 24.98 -39.69
CA PRO A 209 10.53 24.24 -40.94
C PRO A 209 11.87 23.70 -41.41
N GLU A 210 11.93 22.40 -41.75
CA GLU A 210 13.06 21.87 -42.52
C GLU A 210 13.12 22.57 -43.89
N ASN A 211 14.30 23.06 -44.26
CA ASN A 211 14.55 23.83 -45.48
C ASN A 211 15.90 23.42 -46.10
#